data_AF-S5ZTZ3-F1
#
_entry.id   AF-S5ZTZ3-F1
#
_cell.length_a   1.000
_cell.length_b   1.000
_cell.length_c   1.000
_cell.angle_alpha   90.00
_cell.angle_beta   90.00
_cell.angle_gamma   90.00
#
_symmetry.space_group_name_H-M   'P 1'
#
loop_
_entity.id
_entity.type
_entity.pdbx_description
1 polymer ?
#
loop_
_entity_poly.entity_id
_entity_poly.type
_entity_poly.pdbx_seq_one_letter_code
_entity_poly.pdbx_strand_id
1 'polypeptide(L)'
;MTTYALWYFKPQYGNYATFDTNMPTSKLRDLGFDYMIVLHAPGRDGEYGQMPMSGYSYDNGYNDGKQLAQWLEQKVNPELPYLVEIPVLVRDNKEQWELFKNSNYTIKPAVRGIDYWRGWIDGIYTNTGGLQRGVLLELRIPLAGCARGGPQERYKCSL
;
A
#
# COMPACT_ATOMS: atom_id res chain seq x y z
N MET A 1 -15.00 -20.12 -12.16
CA MET A 1 -14.66 -19.60 -10.82
C MET A 1 -13.59 -18.55 -11.03
N THR A 2 -13.75 -17.36 -10.46
CA THR A 2 -12.88 -16.21 -10.74
C THR A 2 -11.49 -16.39 -10.13
N THR A 3 -10.44 -16.10 -10.90
CA THR A 3 -9.04 -16.24 -10.50
C THR A 3 -8.35 -14.88 -10.33
N TYR A 4 -7.52 -14.74 -9.29
CA TYR A 4 -6.86 -13.50 -8.93
C TYR A 4 -5.34 -13.68 -8.85
N ALA A 5 -4.59 -12.86 -9.58
CA ALA A 5 -3.15 -12.74 -9.42
C ALA A 5 -2.82 -11.72 -8.32
N LEU A 6 -1.94 -12.07 -7.37
CA LEU A 6 -1.34 -11.09 -6.47
C LEU A 6 -0.08 -10.53 -7.12
N TRP A 7 0.01 -9.21 -7.25
CA TRP A 7 1.18 -8.53 -7.79
C TRP A 7 1.65 -7.43 -6.84
N TYR A 8 2.93 -7.51 -6.49
CA TYR A 8 3.55 -6.60 -5.53
C TYR A 8 4.45 -5.58 -6.23
N PHE A 9 4.35 -4.32 -5.83
CA PHE A 9 5.31 -3.28 -6.14
C PHE A 9 6.01 -2.80 -4.85
N LYS A 10 7.07 -2.01 -4.97
CA LYS A 10 7.77 -1.40 -3.83
C LYS A 10 7.88 0.11 -4.00
N PRO A 11 7.69 0.92 -2.95
CA PRO A 11 8.13 2.30 -2.97
C PRO A 11 9.67 2.34 -3.07
N GLN A 12 10.20 3.29 -3.83
CA GLN A 12 11.65 3.46 -3.99
C GLN A 12 11.97 4.91 -4.36
N TYR A 13 12.81 5.58 -3.57
CA TYR A 13 13.26 6.97 -3.76
C TYR A 13 12.12 8.00 -4.00
N GLY A 14 10.97 7.83 -3.31
CA GLY A 14 9.80 8.70 -3.48
C GLY A 14 8.93 8.38 -4.71
N ASN A 15 9.24 7.31 -5.43
CA ASN A 15 8.49 6.81 -6.59
C ASN A 15 8.13 5.32 -6.40
N TYR A 16 7.67 4.65 -7.45
CA TYR A 16 7.26 3.25 -7.47
C TYR A 16 8.21 2.42 -8.34
N ALA A 17 8.57 1.23 -7.87
CA ALA A 17 9.41 0.28 -8.58
C ALA A 17 8.80 -1.13 -8.54
N THR A 18 9.11 -1.93 -9.56
CA THR A 18 8.77 -3.35 -9.60
C THR A 18 9.83 -4.18 -8.86
N PHE A 19 9.46 -5.37 -8.43
CA PHE A 19 10.47 -6.41 -8.16
C PHE A 19 10.96 -6.99 -9.50
N ASP A 20 12.19 -7.51 -9.50
CA ASP A 20 12.64 -8.38 -10.58
C ASP A 20 11.82 -9.67 -10.49
N THR A 21 11.01 -9.94 -11.51
CA THR A 21 10.14 -11.10 -11.57
C THR A 21 10.42 -11.89 -12.84
N ASN A 22 10.34 -13.22 -12.75
CA ASN A 22 10.50 -14.11 -13.90
C ASN A 22 9.28 -14.10 -14.84
N MET A 23 8.27 -13.26 -14.58
CA MET A 23 6.97 -13.30 -15.23
C MET A 23 6.34 -11.90 -15.28
N PRO A 24 6.31 -11.23 -16.45
CA PRO A 24 5.66 -9.94 -16.58
C PRO A 24 4.14 -10.08 -16.43
N THR A 25 3.48 -9.01 -15.98
CA THR A 25 2.03 -8.91 -15.82
C THR A 25 1.26 -9.29 -17.09
N SER A 26 1.82 -9.01 -18.28
CA SER A 26 1.27 -9.39 -19.59
C SER A 26 1.00 -10.89 -19.73
N LYS A 27 1.76 -11.76 -19.05
CA LYS A 27 1.59 -13.22 -19.08
C LYS A 27 0.46 -13.75 -18.21
N LEU A 28 -0.09 -12.95 -17.30
CA LEU A 28 -1.08 -13.42 -16.33
C LEU A 28 -2.40 -13.86 -16.99
N ARG A 29 -2.80 -13.24 -18.11
CA ARG A 29 -4.02 -13.61 -18.82
C ARG A 29 -3.89 -14.99 -19.50
N ASP A 30 -2.75 -15.26 -20.13
CA ASP A 30 -2.41 -16.57 -20.72
C ASP A 30 -2.46 -17.71 -19.69
N LEU A 31 -2.15 -17.40 -18.43
CA LEU A 31 -2.15 -18.34 -17.30
C LEU A 31 -3.54 -18.52 -16.65
N GLY A 32 -4.58 -17.92 -17.23
CA GLY A 32 -5.97 -18.08 -16.78
C GLY A 32 -6.34 -17.22 -15.57
N PHE A 33 -5.63 -16.10 -15.31
CA PHE A 33 -6.08 -15.10 -14.33
C PHE A 33 -7.16 -14.17 -14.93
N ASP A 34 -8.20 -13.89 -14.14
CA ASP A 34 -9.29 -12.99 -14.51
C ASP A 34 -9.08 -11.56 -13.99
N TYR A 35 -8.43 -11.42 -12.85
CA TYR A 35 -8.13 -10.13 -12.22
C TYR A 35 -6.74 -10.11 -11.61
N MET A 36 -6.23 -8.90 -11.34
CA MET A 36 -5.05 -8.68 -10.51
C MET A 36 -5.38 -7.88 -9.25
N ILE A 37 -4.67 -8.14 -8.15
CA ILE A 37 -4.68 -7.32 -6.94
C ILE A 37 -3.28 -6.74 -6.78
N VAL A 38 -3.21 -5.41 -6.75
CA VAL A 38 -1.97 -4.62 -6.75
C VAL A 38 -1.71 -4.06 -5.36
N LEU A 39 -0.61 -4.50 -4.75
CA LEU A 39 -0.27 -4.25 -3.34
C LEU A 39 1.16 -3.73 -3.20
N HIS A 40 1.39 -2.79 -2.29
CA HIS A 40 2.75 -2.39 -1.92
C HIS A 40 3.34 -3.43 -0.97
N ALA A 41 4.58 -3.82 -1.25
CA ALA A 41 5.42 -4.48 -0.28
C ALA A 41 6.23 -3.40 0.47
N PRO A 42 6.00 -3.16 1.78
CA PRO A 42 6.88 -2.30 2.57
C PRO A 42 8.26 -2.96 2.85
N GLY A 43 8.45 -4.21 2.43
CA GLY A 43 9.64 -5.01 2.76
C GLY A 43 9.63 -5.51 4.20
N ARG A 44 10.69 -6.20 4.60
CA ARG A 44 10.86 -6.60 6.00
C ARG A 44 11.26 -5.38 6.82
N ASP A 45 10.68 -5.21 8.01
CA ASP A 45 10.95 -4.09 8.94
C ASP A 45 10.72 -2.67 8.35
N GLY A 46 10.11 -2.58 7.16
CA GLY A 46 9.89 -1.35 6.40
C GLY A 46 11.03 -0.96 5.45
N GLU A 47 11.87 -1.90 5.01
CA GLU A 47 12.99 -1.72 4.07
C GLU A 47 12.65 -0.88 2.82
N TYR A 48 11.49 -1.11 2.21
CA TYR A 48 11.03 -0.38 1.03
C TYR A 48 10.18 0.85 1.38
N GLY A 49 10.09 1.20 2.66
CA GLY A 49 9.40 2.38 3.14
C GLY A 49 7.87 2.27 3.09
N GLN A 50 7.23 3.36 2.67
CA GLN A 50 5.77 3.52 2.60
C GLN A 50 5.39 4.10 1.25
N MET A 51 4.13 3.93 0.85
CA MET A 51 3.58 4.61 -0.32
C MET A 51 3.84 6.13 -0.23
N PRO A 52 4.28 6.78 -1.32
CA PRO A 52 4.43 8.24 -1.36
C PRO A 52 3.19 8.97 -0.82
N MET A 53 3.45 10.11 -0.20
CA MET A 53 2.43 10.99 0.38
C MET A 53 2.94 12.42 0.31
N SER A 54 2.20 13.32 -0.36
CA SER A 54 2.57 14.74 -0.48
C SER A 54 1.95 15.64 0.59
N GLY A 55 1.03 15.10 1.41
CA GLY A 55 0.36 15.81 2.50
C GLY A 55 -0.97 15.15 2.86
N TYR A 56 -1.76 15.79 3.72
CA TYR A 56 -2.97 15.20 4.32
C TYR A 56 -4.30 15.64 3.66
N SER A 57 -4.27 16.53 2.68
CA SER A 57 -5.48 17.07 2.02
C SER A 57 -6.04 16.13 0.95
N TYR A 58 -7.27 16.42 0.51
CA TYR A 58 -7.86 15.83 -0.70
C TYR A 58 -6.96 16.01 -1.93
N ASP A 59 -6.44 17.22 -2.17
CA ASP A 59 -5.59 17.50 -3.34
C ASP A 59 -4.26 16.73 -3.30
N ASN A 60 -3.71 16.49 -2.10
CA ASN A 60 -2.56 15.61 -1.94
C ASN A 60 -2.92 14.17 -2.33
N GLY A 61 -4.01 13.63 -1.78
CA GLY A 61 -4.50 12.30 -2.11
C GLY A 61 -4.72 12.13 -3.60
N TYR A 62 -5.38 13.09 -4.24
CA TYR A 62 -5.66 13.09 -5.68
C TYR A 62 -4.39 13.06 -6.52
N ASN A 63 -3.41 13.91 -6.21
CA ASN A 63 -2.15 13.96 -6.95
C ASN A 63 -1.27 12.72 -6.71
N ASP A 64 -1.26 12.15 -5.50
CA ASP A 64 -0.49 10.95 -5.17
C ASP A 64 -1.11 9.69 -5.82
N GLY A 65 -2.45 9.56 -5.77
CA GLY A 65 -3.20 8.49 -6.41
C GLY A 65 -3.10 8.54 -7.94
N LYS A 66 -3.17 9.74 -8.52
CA LYS A 66 -2.90 9.96 -9.95
C LYS A 66 -1.50 9.50 -10.37
N GLN A 67 -0.47 9.80 -9.58
CA GLN A 67 0.89 9.34 -9.87
C GLN A 67 1.00 7.82 -9.87
N LEU A 68 0.34 7.13 -8.92
CA LEU A 68 0.30 5.67 -8.94
C LEU A 68 -0.44 5.15 -10.17
N ALA A 69 -1.62 5.68 -10.49
CA ALA A 69 -2.38 5.27 -11.67
C ALA A 69 -1.57 5.39 -12.96
N GLN A 70 -0.95 6.55 -13.20
CA GLN A 70 -0.10 6.78 -14.38
C GLN A 70 1.12 5.86 -14.45
N TRP A 71 1.64 5.42 -13.30
CA TRP A 71 2.70 4.41 -13.24
C TRP A 71 2.15 2.99 -13.51
N LEU A 72 0.98 2.64 -12.97
CA LEU A 72 0.35 1.33 -13.18
C LEU A 72 0.00 1.07 -14.64
N GLU A 73 -0.52 2.07 -15.36
CA GLU A 73 -0.79 1.96 -16.80
C GLU A 73 0.48 1.62 -17.63
N GLN A 74 1.69 1.84 -17.10
CA GLN A 74 2.96 1.49 -17.74
C GLN A 74 3.53 0.12 -17.30
N LYS A 75 2.95 -0.54 -16.29
CA LYS A 75 3.49 -1.76 -15.64
C LYS A 75 2.50 -2.91 -15.56
N VAL A 76 1.21 -2.62 -15.58
CA VAL A 76 0.11 -3.59 -15.55
C VAL A 76 -0.23 -4.04 -16.97
N ASN A 77 -0.75 -5.25 -17.10
CA ASN A 77 -1.28 -5.75 -18.37
C ASN A 77 -2.52 -4.93 -18.78
N PRO A 78 -2.55 -4.30 -19.96
CA PRO A 78 -3.70 -3.52 -20.44
C PRO A 78 -4.95 -4.36 -20.70
N GLU A 79 -4.88 -5.69 -20.62
CA GLU A 79 -6.02 -6.59 -20.81
C GLU A 79 -6.52 -7.23 -19.50
N LEU A 80 -5.84 -7.02 -18.37
CA LEU A 80 -6.19 -7.64 -17.09
C LEU A 80 -6.73 -6.60 -16.10
N PRO A 81 -8.05 -6.61 -15.80
CA PRO A 81 -8.62 -5.67 -14.85
C PRO A 81 -8.07 -5.86 -13.44
N TYR A 82 -7.92 -4.77 -12.69
CA TYR A 82 -7.23 -4.82 -11.40
C TYR A 82 -7.94 -4.09 -10.26
N LEU A 83 -7.68 -4.55 -9.04
CA LEU A 83 -7.91 -3.85 -7.79
C LEU A 83 -6.57 -3.30 -7.31
N VAL A 84 -6.55 -2.06 -6.82
CA VAL A 84 -5.38 -1.42 -6.23
C VAL A 84 -5.68 -1.05 -4.78
N GLU A 85 -4.69 -1.03 -3.92
CA GLU A 85 -4.90 -0.74 -2.50
C GLU A 85 -5.18 0.76 -2.20
N ILE A 86 -5.77 1.00 -1.02
CA ILE A 86 -5.80 2.30 -0.35
C ILE A 86 -4.66 2.32 0.68
N PRO A 87 -3.75 3.31 0.66
CA PRO A 87 -2.70 3.42 1.66
C PRO A 87 -3.29 3.90 2.99
N VAL A 88 -3.30 3.03 4.00
CA VAL A 88 -3.89 3.35 5.31
C VAL A 88 -2.92 4.12 6.21
N LEU A 89 -1.66 3.68 6.27
CA LEU A 89 -0.68 4.15 7.25
C LEU A 89 0.24 5.26 6.71
N VAL A 90 0.78 6.02 7.66
CA VAL A 90 1.90 6.93 7.49
C VAL A 90 2.98 6.56 8.51
N ARG A 91 4.22 6.39 8.04
CA ARG A 91 5.43 6.31 8.88
C ARG A 91 6.20 7.61 8.70
N ASP A 92 5.68 8.68 9.32
CA ASP A 92 6.20 10.03 9.14
C ASP A 92 7.46 10.27 9.97
N ASN A 93 8.60 10.28 9.30
CA ASN A 93 9.91 10.37 9.93
C ASN A 93 10.38 11.83 10.05
N LYS A 94 9.67 12.67 10.84
CA LYS A 94 10.27 13.76 11.67
C LYS A 94 9.28 14.58 12.50
N GLU A 95 8.17 15.05 11.95
CA GLU A 95 7.32 16.03 12.66
C GLU A 95 6.36 15.37 13.67
N GLN A 96 5.67 14.31 13.27
CA GLN A 96 4.73 13.62 14.16
C GLN A 96 5.42 12.86 15.30
N TRP A 97 6.68 12.45 15.14
CA TRP A 97 7.42 11.72 16.18
C TRP A 97 7.77 12.60 17.40
N GLU A 98 8.10 13.87 17.20
CA GLU A 98 8.37 14.79 18.32
C GLU A 98 7.07 15.32 18.96
N LEU A 99 5.97 15.42 18.20
CA LEU A 99 4.63 15.63 18.76
C LEU A 99 4.17 14.42 19.61
N PHE A 100 4.42 13.20 19.12
CA PHE A 100 4.12 11.93 19.80
C PHE A 100 4.84 11.80 21.15
N LYS A 101 6.14 12.09 21.19
CA LYS A 101 7.01 12.06 22.38
C LYS A 101 6.45 12.83 23.59
N ASN A 102 5.75 13.94 23.34
CA ASN A 102 5.25 14.86 24.34
C ASN A 102 3.78 14.60 24.73
N SER A 103 3.17 13.51 24.25
CA SER A 103 1.76 13.20 24.47
C SER A 103 1.59 11.89 25.25
N ASN A 104 0.84 11.92 26.36
CA ASN A 104 0.59 10.75 27.22
C ASN A 104 -0.45 9.75 26.64
N TYR A 105 -0.54 9.61 25.31
CA TYR A 105 -1.53 8.75 24.66
C TYR A 105 -0.94 7.39 24.25
N THR A 106 -1.68 6.33 24.58
CA THR A 106 -1.29 4.95 24.26
C THR A 106 -1.78 4.56 22.86
N ILE A 107 -0.85 4.20 21.95
CA ILE A 107 -1.11 3.68 20.57
C ILE A 107 -1.58 4.82 19.61
N LYS A 108 -1.33 4.93 18.28
CA LYS A 108 -1.00 4.04 17.13
C LYS A 108 -0.13 4.82 16.09
N PRO A 109 0.48 4.19 15.05
CA PRO A 109 0.96 4.91 13.85
C PRO A 109 -0.11 5.78 13.21
N ALA A 110 0.29 6.90 12.62
CA ALA A 110 -0.64 7.85 12.01
C ALA A 110 -1.37 7.25 10.80
N VAL A 111 -2.68 7.49 10.77
CA VAL A 111 -3.59 7.00 9.73
C VAL A 111 -3.86 8.17 8.76
N ARG A 112 -3.88 7.92 7.46
CA ARG A 112 -4.22 8.96 6.47
C ARG A 112 -5.68 9.41 6.66
N GLY A 113 -5.94 10.70 6.46
CA GLY A 113 -7.27 11.28 6.67
C GLY A 113 -8.30 10.82 5.64
N ILE A 114 -9.59 10.93 5.97
CA ILE A 114 -10.68 10.56 5.04
C ILE A 114 -10.67 11.41 3.76
N ASP A 115 -10.32 12.69 3.86
CA ASP A 115 -10.19 13.59 2.70
C ASP A 115 -9.06 13.13 1.77
N TYR A 116 -7.92 12.75 2.34
CA TYR A 116 -6.81 12.15 1.58
C TYR A 116 -7.24 10.87 0.87
N TRP A 117 -7.94 9.96 1.56
CA TRP A 117 -8.42 8.71 0.94
C TRP A 117 -9.43 8.96 -0.16
N ARG A 118 -10.32 9.94 0.01
CA ARG A 118 -11.26 10.33 -1.05
C ARG A 118 -10.51 10.85 -2.27
N GLY A 119 -9.58 11.78 -2.07
CA GLY A 119 -8.70 12.27 -3.13
C GLY A 119 -7.95 11.13 -3.81
N TRP A 120 -7.36 10.22 -3.04
CA TRP A 120 -6.63 9.04 -3.53
C TRP A 120 -7.48 8.17 -4.45
N ILE A 121 -8.70 7.83 -4.03
CA ILE A 121 -9.66 7.04 -4.82
C ILE A 121 -10.00 7.77 -6.12
N ASP A 122 -10.35 9.05 -6.03
CA ASP A 122 -10.74 9.88 -7.18
C ASP A 122 -9.55 10.07 -8.16
N GLY A 123 -8.34 10.25 -7.63
CA GLY A 123 -7.09 10.39 -8.39
C GLY A 123 -6.71 9.13 -9.16
N ILE A 124 -6.91 7.95 -8.57
CA ILE A 124 -6.77 6.68 -9.29
C ILE A 124 -7.87 6.53 -10.35
N TYR A 125 -9.13 6.66 -9.94
CA TYR A 125 -10.29 6.40 -10.80
C TYR A 125 -10.28 7.27 -12.07
N THR A 126 -9.92 8.55 -11.94
CA THR A 126 -9.90 9.51 -13.06
C THR A 126 -8.65 9.43 -13.96
N ASN A 127 -7.61 8.68 -13.57
CA ASN A 127 -6.33 8.63 -14.31
C ASN A 127 -5.88 7.21 -14.71
N THR A 128 -6.79 6.23 -14.70
CA THR A 128 -6.57 4.87 -15.27
C THR A 128 -7.38 4.67 -16.56
N GLY A 129 -6.97 3.73 -17.41
CA GLY A 129 -7.61 3.43 -18.70
C GLY A 129 -8.97 2.71 -18.61
N GLY A 130 -9.63 2.71 -17.44
CA GLY A 130 -10.87 1.97 -17.19
C GLY A 130 -10.69 0.49 -16.81
N LEU A 131 -9.45 0.04 -16.63
CA LEU A 131 -9.09 -1.32 -16.19
C LEU A 131 -9.16 -1.49 -14.67
N GLN A 132 -9.06 -0.39 -13.92
CA GLN A 132 -9.27 -0.38 -12.48
C GLN A 132 -10.75 -0.69 -12.18
N ARG A 133 -11.00 -1.76 -11.42
CA ARG A 133 -12.36 -2.24 -11.08
C ARG A 133 -12.83 -1.83 -9.69
N GLY A 134 -11.93 -1.30 -8.87
CA GLY A 134 -12.20 -0.92 -7.49
C GLY A 134 -10.93 -0.67 -6.71
N VAL A 135 -11.08 -0.46 -5.40
CA VAL A 135 -9.98 -0.18 -4.48
C VAL A 135 -10.10 -1.10 -3.26
N LEU A 136 -8.98 -1.60 -2.74
CA LEU A 136 -8.91 -2.55 -1.62
C LEU A 136 -8.35 -1.87 -0.37
N LEU A 137 -9.00 -2.02 0.79
CA LEU A 137 -8.48 -1.48 2.06
C LEU A 137 -7.63 -2.54 2.78
N GLU A 138 -6.29 -2.46 2.72
CA GLU A 138 -5.41 -3.33 3.51
C GLU A 138 -5.09 -2.71 4.88
N LEU A 139 -5.80 -3.16 5.93
CA LEU A 139 -5.51 -2.80 7.32
C LEU A 139 -4.33 -3.62 7.87
N ARG A 140 -3.09 -3.30 7.47
CA ARG A 140 -1.91 -3.77 8.21
C ARG A 140 -1.81 -3.05 9.55
N ILE A 141 -2.38 -3.64 10.60
CA ILE A 141 -1.89 -3.39 11.95
C ILE A 141 -0.55 -4.14 12.04
N PRO A 142 0.61 -3.47 12.20
CA PRO A 142 1.82 -4.16 12.61
C PRO A 142 1.56 -4.69 14.02
N LEU A 143 1.29 -5.99 14.14
CA LEU A 143 1.38 -6.68 15.41
C LEU A 143 2.83 -6.48 15.89
N ALA A 144 2.99 -5.70 16.95
CA ALA A 144 4.29 -5.44 17.56
C ALA A 144 4.98 -6.79 17.78
N GLY A 145 6.21 -6.92 17.28
CA GLY A 145 6.84 -8.21 17.15
C GLY A 145 6.83 -8.96 18.47
N CYS A 146 6.21 -10.14 18.49
CA CYS A 146 6.43 -11.12 19.55
C CYS A 146 7.94 -11.39 19.59
N ALA A 147 8.63 -10.79 20.57
CA ALA A 147 10.03 -11.08 20.80
C ALA A 147 10.18 -12.58 20.98
N ARG A 148 11.20 -13.17 20.35
CA ARG A 148 11.45 -14.61 20.43
C ARG A 148 11.89 -14.96 21.86
N GLY A 149 10.93 -15.30 22.71
CA GLY A 149 11.19 -16.01 23.95
C GLY A 149 11.92 -17.31 23.64
N GLY A 150 12.95 -17.63 24.44
CA GLY A 150 13.61 -18.92 24.38
C GLY A 150 12.67 -20.08 24.75
N PRO A 151 13.11 -21.35 24.60
CA PRO A 151 12.21 -22.51 24.48
C PRO A 151 11.35 -22.92 25.70
N GLN A 152 11.09 -22.06 26.68
CA GLN A 152 10.32 -22.41 27.89
C GLN A 152 9.30 -21.37 28.42
N GLU A 153 9.23 -20.14 27.91
CA GLU A 153 8.26 -19.16 28.43
C GLU A 153 6.96 -19.08 27.60
N ARG A 154 5.83 -19.35 28.27
CA ARG A 154 4.50 -19.22 27.65
C ARG A 154 4.19 -17.76 27.37
N TYR A 155 3.70 -17.48 26.16
CA TYR A 155 3.26 -16.17 25.69
C TYR A 155 2.39 -15.43 26.72
N LYS A 156 2.87 -14.27 27.19
CA LYS A 156 2.05 -13.26 27.86
C LYS A 156 1.80 -12.11 26.89
N CYS A 157 0.61 -12.07 26.32
CA CYS A 157 0.08 -10.87 25.67
C CYS A 157 -0.83 -10.18 26.68
N SER A 158 -0.34 -9.10 27.30
CA SER A 158 -1.18 -8.17 28.07
C SER A 158 -1.79 -7.14 27.12
N LEU A 159 -3.11 -6.96 27.21
CA LEU A 159 -3.91 -5.93 26.53
C LEU A 159 -3.61 -4.53 27.10
#